data_AF-A0A0Q4TTJ9-F1
#
_entry.id   AF-A0A0Q4TTJ9-F1
#
_cell.length_a   1.000
_cell.length_b   1.000
_cell.length_c   1.000
_cell.angle_alpha   90.00
_cell.angle_beta   90.00
_cell.angle_gamma   90.00
#
_symmetry.space_group_name_H-M   'P 1'
#
loop_
_entity.id
_entity.type
_entity.pdbx_description
1 polymer ?
#
loop_
_entity_poly.entity_id
_entity_poly.type
_entity_poly.pdbx_seq_one_letter_code
_entity_poly.pdbx_strand_id
1 'polypeptide(L)'
;MVPYRFVFGALALVAVAAQFANTLENDYSVVNFFSFFTNLSNLFAVVVFVVGGVRTLRRRPGSRAWDTVRLVSVVNMVFVGLVFNVLLTDVAGGVLPWVNVVVHMAMPVAVLVDWLVLPAGRRLPWSAAAIGLVVPVAYSVYSLVRGAVTSFYPYPFYDPEALGGYGPVAVYMVVLLVALAVLSLALVGLARLAGRFWKQRSRN
;
A
#
# COMPACT_ATOMS: atom_id res chain seq x y z
N MET A 1 -16.22 -10.32 7.79
CA MET A 1 -15.52 -9.30 6.96
C MET A 1 -15.83 -7.86 7.30
N VAL A 2 -17.08 -7.46 7.60
CA VAL A 2 -17.34 -6.06 8.00
C VAL A 2 -16.61 -5.66 9.30
N PRO A 3 -16.70 -6.43 10.41
CA PRO A 3 -15.97 -6.08 11.63
C PRO A 3 -14.46 -6.04 11.40
N TYR A 4 -13.93 -6.97 10.62
CA TYR A 4 -12.53 -7.05 10.24
C TYR A 4 -12.02 -5.75 9.60
N ARG A 5 -12.71 -5.25 8.56
CA ARG A 5 -12.36 -4.00 7.88
C ARG A 5 -12.36 -2.81 8.85
N PHE A 6 -13.38 -2.71 9.70
CA PHE A 6 -13.47 -1.59 10.64
C PHE A 6 -12.42 -1.67 11.75
N VAL A 7 -12.13 -2.85 12.29
CA VAL A 7 -11.11 -3.04 13.33
C VAL A 7 -9.72 -2.68 12.80
N PHE A 8 -9.31 -3.26 11.67
CA PHE A 8 -8.01 -2.95 11.08
C PHE A 8 -7.93 -1.52 10.56
N GLY A 9 -9.02 -0.99 9.98
CA GLY A 9 -9.09 0.41 9.56
C GLY A 9 -8.95 1.37 10.74
N ALA A 10 -9.61 1.11 11.85
CA ALA A 10 -9.47 1.93 13.06
C ALA A 10 -8.06 1.80 13.66
N LEU A 11 -7.52 0.58 13.74
CA LEU A 11 -6.18 0.33 14.26
C LEU A 11 -5.11 1.11 13.47
N ALA A 12 -5.18 1.08 12.14
CA ALA A 12 -4.26 1.81 11.28
C ALA A 12 -4.42 3.32 11.39
N LEU A 13 -5.67 3.80 11.46
CA LEU A 13 -5.92 5.23 11.64
C LEU A 13 -5.34 5.74 12.97
N VAL A 14 -5.54 4.98 14.05
CA VAL A 14 -4.96 5.28 15.36
C VAL A 14 -3.43 5.22 15.32
N ALA A 15 -2.85 4.24 14.63
CA ALA A 15 -1.40 4.13 14.47
C ALA A 15 -0.79 5.33 13.73
N VAL A 16 -1.39 5.72 12.59
CA VAL A 16 -0.95 6.90 11.83
C VAL A 16 -1.15 8.19 12.64
N ALA A 17 -2.27 8.33 13.35
CA ALA A 17 -2.54 9.49 14.19
C ALA A 17 -1.56 9.59 15.38
N ALA A 18 -1.23 8.46 16.02
CA ALA A 18 -0.25 8.43 17.11
C ALA A 18 1.16 8.81 16.63
N GLN A 19 1.58 8.32 15.45
CA GLN A 19 2.86 8.73 14.87
C GLN A 19 2.85 10.20 14.44
N PHE A 20 1.70 10.71 13.98
CA PHE A 20 1.55 12.12 13.67
C PHE A 20 1.63 13.00 14.92
N ALA A 21 0.98 12.60 16.02
CA ALA A 21 1.10 13.29 17.31
C ALA A 21 2.56 13.31 17.78
N ASN A 22 3.26 12.17 17.74
CA ASN A 22 4.69 12.09 18.03
C ASN A 22 5.53 13.00 17.11
N THR A 23 5.14 13.15 15.85
CA THR A 23 5.80 14.07 14.90
C THR A 23 5.65 15.51 15.35
N LEU A 24 4.46 15.91 15.80
CA LEU A 24 4.21 17.27 16.30
C LEU A 24 4.91 17.54 17.63
N GLU A 25 4.88 16.57 18.56
CA GLU A 25 5.52 16.70 19.88
C GLU A 25 7.04 16.85 19.80
N ASN A 26 7.67 16.30 18.76
CA ASN A 26 9.12 16.39 18.54
C ASN A 26 9.51 17.45 17.49
N ASP A 27 8.59 18.36 17.14
CA ASP A 27 8.79 19.44 16.16
C ASP A 27 9.30 18.95 14.78
N TYR A 28 8.96 17.71 14.41
CA TYR A 28 9.30 17.16 13.10
C TYR A 28 8.39 17.71 12.01
N SER A 29 8.92 17.76 10.78
CA SER A 29 8.20 18.32 9.63
C SER A 29 6.94 17.52 9.27
N VAL A 30 5.79 18.20 9.35
CA VAL A 30 4.48 17.70 8.89
C VAL A 30 4.51 17.31 7.40
N VAL A 31 5.21 18.10 6.58
CA VAL A 31 5.32 17.80 5.14
C VAL A 31 6.14 16.53 4.93
N ASN A 32 7.22 16.33 5.69
CA ASN A 32 8.00 15.09 5.62
C ASN A 32 7.17 13.88 6.05
N PHE A 33 6.38 14.01 7.13
CA PHE A 33 5.47 12.95 7.58
C PHE A 33 4.51 12.50 6.47
N PHE A 34 3.85 13.43 5.79
CA PHE A 34 2.96 13.11 4.67
C PHE A 34 3.70 12.81 3.35
N SER A 35 5.03 12.89 3.32
CA SER A 35 5.86 12.47 2.19
C SER A 35 6.26 10.99 2.26
N PHE A 36 5.97 10.27 3.35
CA PHE A 36 6.22 8.83 3.44
C PHE A 36 5.12 8.02 2.75
N PHE A 37 5.52 7.12 1.85
CA PHE A 37 4.61 6.22 1.13
C PHE A 37 3.79 5.35 2.08
N THR A 38 4.41 4.89 3.17
CA THR A 38 3.77 4.08 4.21
C THR A 38 2.55 4.78 4.79
N ASN A 39 2.66 6.07 5.13
CA ASN A 39 1.58 6.85 5.75
C ASN A 39 0.43 7.05 4.76
N LEU A 40 0.74 7.48 3.54
CA LEU A 40 -0.26 7.69 2.49
C LEU A 40 -0.98 6.38 2.12
N SER A 41 -0.24 5.27 2.01
CA SER A 41 -0.80 3.96 1.69
C SER A 41 -1.69 3.41 2.79
N ASN A 42 -1.31 3.58 4.06
CA ASN A 42 -2.14 3.18 5.19
C ASN A 42 -3.43 4.00 5.25
N LEU A 43 -3.36 5.33 5.09
CA LEU A 43 -4.55 6.18 5.03
C LEU A 43 -5.48 5.79 3.88
N PHE A 44 -4.93 5.49 2.70
CA PHE A 44 -5.72 4.98 1.57
C PHE A 44 -6.36 3.62 1.90
N ALA A 45 -5.63 2.70 2.52
CA ALA A 45 -6.16 1.40 2.96
C ALA A 45 -7.29 1.55 3.99
N VAL A 46 -7.17 2.49 4.94
CA VAL A 46 -8.24 2.85 5.89
C VAL A 46 -9.51 3.25 5.13
N VAL A 47 -9.39 4.16 4.16
CA VAL A 47 -10.53 4.59 3.33
C VAL A 47 -11.15 3.39 2.59
N VAL A 48 -10.34 2.53 1.98
CA VAL A 48 -10.82 1.33 1.28
C VAL A 48 -11.52 0.36 2.23
N PHE A 49 -11.01 0.17 3.45
CA PHE A 49 -11.65 -0.67 4.45
C PHE A 49 -12.97 -0.08 4.94
N VAL A 50 -13.03 1.21 5.26
CA VAL A 50 -14.26 1.89 5.70
C VAL A 50 -15.32 1.85 4.60
N VAL A 51 -14.98 2.31 3.39
CA VAL A 51 -15.89 2.30 2.23
C VAL A 51 -16.32 0.88 1.91
N GLY A 52 -15.39 -0.08 1.95
CA GLY A 52 -15.67 -1.49 1.74
C GLY A 52 -16.63 -2.07 2.78
N GLY A 53 -16.45 -1.74 4.06
CA GLY A 53 -17.34 -2.15 5.14
C GLY A 53 -18.75 -1.60 4.94
N VAL A 54 -18.87 -0.31 4.65
CA VAL A 54 -20.15 0.36 4.37
C VAL A 54 -20.84 -0.21 3.13
N ARG A 55 -20.09 -0.48 2.05
CA ARG A 55 -20.64 -1.12 0.83
C ARG A 55 -21.22 -2.49 1.12
N THR A 56 -20.54 -3.30 1.94
CA THR A 56 -21.03 -4.63 2.34
C THR A 56 -22.28 -4.52 3.22
N LEU A 57 -22.32 -3.60 4.19
CA LEU A 57 -23.50 -3.33 5.01
C LEU A 57 -24.71 -2.90 4.17
N ARG A 58 -24.48 -2.05 3.16
CA ARG A 58 -25.50 -1.58 2.22
C ARG A 58 -25.81 -2.57 1.10
N ARG A 59 -25.28 -3.81 1.15
CA ARG A 59 -25.45 -4.87 0.13
C ARG A 59 -25.18 -4.37 -1.30
N ARG A 60 -24.24 -3.44 -1.47
CA ARG A 60 -23.90 -2.90 -2.79
C ARG A 60 -23.21 -3.99 -3.62
N PRO A 61 -23.63 -4.21 -4.88
CA PRO A 61 -22.98 -5.21 -5.72
C PRO A 61 -21.51 -4.85 -5.97
N GLY A 62 -20.71 -5.88 -6.21
CA GLY A 62 -19.34 -5.72 -6.70
C GLY A 62 -19.34 -4.97 -8.04
N SER A 63 -18.32 -4.15 -8.26
CA SER A 63 -18.14 -3.45 -9.54
C SER A 63 -16.67 -3.50 -9.93
N ARG A 64 -16.40 -3.43 -11.24
CA ARG A 64 -15.03 -3.44 -11.75
C ARG A 64 -14.22 -2.27 -11.17
N ALA A 65 -14.82 -1.08 -11.08
CA ALA A 65 -14.18 0.09 -10.49
C ALA A 65 -13.81 -0.16 -9.01
N TRP A 66 -14.71 -0.77 -8.23
CA TRP A 66 -14.43 -1.09 -6.83
C TRP A 66 -13.33 -2.14 -6.68
N ASP A 67 -13.34 -3.18 -7.52
CA ASP A 67 -12.29 -4.20 -7.53
C ASP A 67 -10.94 -3.60 -7.93
N THR A 68 -10.90 -2.62 -8.85
CA THR A 68 -9.68 -1.89 -9.21
C THR A 68 -9.17 -1.03 -8.04
N VAL A 69 -10.05 -0.33 -7.32
CA VAL A 69 -9.64 0.45 -6.12
C VAL A 69 -9.03 -0.47 -5.06
N ARG A 70 -9.65 -1.63 -4.82
CA ARG A 70 -9.11 -2.64 -3.93
C ARG A 70 -7.77 -3.20 -4.42
N LEU A 71 -7.62 -3.42 -5.73
CA LEU A 71 -6.36 -3.84 -6.34
C LEU A 71 -5.23 -2.85 -6.04
N VAL A 72 -5.46 -1.55 -6.29
CA VAL A 72 -4.47 -0.50 -6.01
C VAL A 72 -4.09 -0.50 -4.53
N SER A 73 -5.06 -0.67 -3.64
CA SER A 73 -4.84 -0.73 -2.20
C SER A 73 -3.97 -1.92 -1.79
N VAL A 74 -4.28 -3.14 -2.27
CA VAL A 74 -3.46 -4.32 -1.95
C VAL A 74 -2.08 -4.28 -2.58
N VAL A 75 -1.91 -3.73 -3.80
CA VAL A 75 -0.59 -3.55 -4.42
C VAL A 75 0.27 -2.64 -3.55
N ASN A 76 -0.25 -1.46 -3.16
CA ASN A 76 0.49 -0.53 -2.31
C ASN A 76 0.85 -1.13 -0.96
N MET A 77 -0.10 -1.80 -0.31
CA MET A 77 0.10 -2.33 1.04
C MET A 77 1.04 -3.54 1.07
N VAL A 78 0.97 -4.43 0.10
CA VAL A 78 1.96 -5.52 -0.03
C VAL A 78 3.34 -4.95 -0.36
N PHE A 79 3.41 -3.91 -1.20
CA PHE A 79 4.68 -3.24 -1.47
C PHE A 79 5.28 -2.59 -0.21
N VAL A 80 4.49 -1.89 0.60
CA VAL A 80 4.91 -1.37 1.91
C VAL A 80 5.50 -2.48 2.79
N GLY A 81 4.78 -3.60 2.93
CA GLY A 81 5.25 -4.73 3.73
C GLY A 81 6.56 -5.33 3.20
N LEU A 82 6.65 -5.55 1.88
CA LEU A 82 7.85 -6.13 1.26
C LEU A 82 9.06 -5.21 1.38
N VAL A 83 8.93 -3.95 0.97
CA VAL A 83 10.03 -2.98 1.04
C VAL A 83 10.50 -2.79 2.47
N PHE A 84 9.58 -2.71 3.43
CA PHE A 84 9.96 -2.58 4.83
C PHE A 84 10.81 -3.77 5.29
N ASN A 85 10.29 -4.99 5.13
CA ASN A 85 10.94 -6.19 5.67
C ASN A 85 12.25 -6.55 4.95
N VAL A 86 12.40 -6.16 3.68
CA VAL A 86 13.59 -6.49 2.86
C VAL A 86 14.64 -5.37 2.89
N LEU A 87 14.22 -4.10 2.92
CA LEU A 87 15.12 -2.96 2.69
C LEU A 87 15.22 -2.01 3.87
N LEU A 88 14.26 -2.00 4.82
CA LEU A 88 14.17 -0.92 5.81
C LEU A 88 14.20 -1.38 7.27
N THR A 89 14.17 -2.69 7.56
CA THR A 89 14.14 -3.21 8.94
C THR A 89 15.26 -2.64 9.82
N ASP A 90 16.47 -2.47 9.27
CA ASP A 90 17.66 -2.02 10.02
C ASP A 90 17.80 -0.49 10.09
N VAL A 91 16.94 0.27 9.41
CA VAL A 91 17.04 1.75 9.30
C VAL A 91 15.77 2.47 9.79
N ALA A 92 14.79 1.73 10.34
CA ALA A 92 13.48 2.25 10.77
C ALA A 92 13.51 2.99 12.13
N GLY A 93 14.43 3.93 12.32
CA GLY A 93 14.46 4.80 13.48
C GLY A 93 13.30 5.82 13.49
N GLY A 94 12.85 6.24 14.68
CA GLY A 94 11.91 7.36 14.84
C GLY A 94 10.42 7.02 14.71
N VAL A 95 10.05 5.77 14.46
CA VAL A 95 8.66 5.29 14.47
C VAL A 95 8.37 4.57 15.79
N LEU A 96 7.23 4.86 16.42
CA LEU A 96 6.79 4.14 17.62
C LEU A 96 6.74 2.62 17.35
N PRO A 97 7.31 1.75 18.20
CA PRO A 97 7.47 0.33 17.87
C PRO A 97 6.18 -0.38 17.47
N TRP A 98 5.08 -0.14 18.19
CA TRP A 98 3.79 -0.74 17.87
C TRP A 98 3.19 -0.16 16.58
N VAL A 99 3.39 1.14 16.30
CA VAL A 99 2.97 1.75 15.05
C VAL A 99 3.71 1.09 13.89
N ASN A 100 5.02 0.91 14.04
CA ASN A 100 5.86 0.27 13.03
C ASN A 100 5.34 -1.12 12.65
N VAL A 101 4.97 -1.94 13.64
CA VAL A 101 4.32 -3.24 13.42
C VAL A 101 2.97 -3.08 12.70
N VAL A 102 2.13 -2.14 13.12
CA VAL A 102 0.81 -1.96 12.50
C VAL A 102 0.92 -1.57 11.03
N VAL A 103 1.72 -0.54 10.71
CA VAL A 103 1.75 0.07 9.37
C VAL A 103 2.58 -0.73 8.37
N HIS A 104 3.55 -1.51 8.82
CA HIS A 104 4.44 -2.31 7.96
C HIS A 104 4.19 -3.82 7.98
N MET A 105 3.40 -4.35 8.93
CA MET A 105 3.10 -5.78 9.01
C MET A 105 1.61 -6.05 9.09
N ALA A 106 0.94 -5.55 10.14
CA ALA A 106 -0.46 -5.93 10.40
C ALA A 106 -1.40 -5.47 9.27
N MET A 107 -1.29 -4.21 8.83
CA MET A 107 -2.12 -3.67 7.75
C MET A 107 -1.81 -4.26 6.38
N PRO A 108 -0.55 -4.41 5.95
CA PRO A 108 -0.20 -5.18 4.75
C PRO A 108 -0.84 -6.56 4.69
N VAL A 109 -0.70 -7.34 5.76
CA VAL A 109 -1.32 -8.67 5.85
C VAL A 109 -2.83 -8.55 5.82
N ALA A 110 -3.42 -7.58 6.51
CA ALA A 110 -4.86 -7.47 6.60
C ALA A 110 -5.51 -7.15 5.24
N VAL A 111 -4.90 -6.25 4.48
CA VAL A 111 -5.38 -5.88 3.14
C VAL A 111 -5.20 -7.05 2.16
N LEU A 112 -4.10 -7.80 2.26
CA LEU A 112 -3.90 -9.01 1.46
C LEU A 112 -4.95 -10.08 1.78
N VAL A 113 -5.24 -10.32 3.06
CA VAL A 113 -6.29 -11.27 3.47
C VAL A 113 -7.67 -10.82 2.97
N ASP A 114 -8.00 -9.53 3.07
CA ASP A 114 -9.26 -8.99 2.51
C ASP A 114 -9.35 -9.27 1.00
N TRP A 115 -8.26 -9.04 0.26
CA TRP A 115 -8.19 -9.29 -1.17
C TRP A 115 -8.42 -10.76 -1.54
N LEU A 116 -7.79 -11.68 -0.82
CA LEU A 116 -7.85 -13.11 -1.11
C LEU A 116 -9.19 -13.74 -0.72
N VAL A 117 -9.77 -13.33 0.41
CA VAL A 117 -10.99 -13.96 0.94
C VAL A 117 -12.27 -13.33 0.36
N LEU A 118 -12.21 -12.08 -0.11
CA LEU A 118 -13.30 -11.44 -0.85
C LEU A 118 -12.88 -11.24 -2.32
N PRO A 119 -13.10 -12.25 -3.19
CA PRO A 119 -12.69 -12.18 -4.59
C PRO A 119 -13.33 -10.99 -5.30
N ALA A 120 -12.68 -10.56 -6.39
CA ALA A 120 -13.24 -9.55 -7.27
C ALA A 120 -14.63 -10.00 -7.77
N GLY A 121 -15.64 -9.13 -7.59
CA GLY A 121 -17.01 -9.40 -8.03
C GLY A 121 -17.13 -9.48 -9.56
N ARG A 122 -16.16 -8.92 -10.29
CA ARG A 122 -16.03 -9.04 -11.76
C ARG A 122 -14.62 -9.42 -12.18
N ARG A 123 -14.50 -10.05 -13.35
CA ARG A 123 -13.20 -10.43 -13.92
C ARG A 123 -12.37 -9.18 -14.23
N LEU A 124 -11.30 -8.97 -13.46
CA LEU A 124 -10.34 -7.89 -13.70
C LEU A 124 -9.56 -8.16 -15.00
N PRO A 125 -9.41 -7.16 -15.90
CA PRO A 125 -8.55 -7.27 -17.07
C PRO A 125 -7.08 -7.30 -16.64
N TRP A 126 -6.18 -7.89 -17.43
CA TRP A 126 -4.74 -7.83 -17.13
C TRP A 126 -4.24 -6.38 -17.14
N SER A 127 -4.86 -5.50 -17.94
CA SER A 127 -4.58 -4.07 -17.93
C SER A 127 -4.87 -3.38 -16.59
N ALA A 128 -5.66 -3.97 -15.68
CA ALA A 128 -5.81 -3.44 -14.33
C ALA A 128 -4.50 -3.49 -13.53
N ALA A 129 -3.57 -4.38 -13.90
CA ALA A 129 -2.25 -4.43 -13.28
C ALA A 129 -1.49 -3.09 -13.47
N ALA A 130 -1.61 -2.47 -14.65
CA ALA A 130 -1.01 -1.16 -14.90
C ALA A 130 -1.61 -0.06 -14.01
N ILE A 131 -2.90 -0.12 -13.70
CA ILE A 131 -3.55 0.82 -12.78
C ILE A 131 -2.99 0.67 -11.35
N GLY A 132 -2.66 -0.57 -10.94
CA GLY A 132 -1.99 -0.83 -9.67
C GLY A 132 -0.62 -0.15 -9.52
N LEU A 133 0.06 0.13 -10.65
CA LEU A 133 1.38 0.77 -10.65
C LEU A 133 1.32 2.30 -10.60
N VAL A 134 0.16 2.90 -10.90
CA VAL A 134 0.04 4.36 -11.01
C VAL A 134 0.47 5.05 -9.71
N VAL A 135 -0.02 4.57 -8.56
CA VAL A 135 0.27 5.22 -7.27
C VAL A 135 1.74 5.09 -6.87
N PRO A 136 2.37 3.89 -6.88
CA PRO A 136 3.79 3.77 -6.60
C PRO A 136 4.68 4.58 -7.55
N VAL A 137 4.40 4.55 -8.86
CA VAL A 137 5.21 5.28 -9.85
C VAL A 137 5.08 6.78 -9.67
N ALA A 138 3.86 7.29 -9.52
CA ALA A 138 3.63 8.71 -9.26
C ALA A 138 4.32 9.16 -7.96
N TYR A 139 4.27 8.31 -6.93
CA TYR A 139 4.98 8.56 -5.67
C TYR A 139 6.50 8.62 -5.88
N SER A 140 7.10 7.66 -6.59
CA SER A 140 8.55 7.66 -6.84
C SER A 140 8.99 8.92 -7.58
N VAL A 141 8.24 9.36 -8.60
CA VAL A 141 8.52 10.63 -9.30
C VAL A 141 8.43 11.81 -8.33
N TYR A 142 7.36 11.88 -7.54
CA TYR A 142 7.18 12.92 -6.51
C TYR A 142 8.36 12.96 -5.52
N SER A 143 8.74 11.81 -4.97
CA SER A 143 9.82 11.71 -3.97
C SER A 143 11.18 12.12 -4.53
N LEU A 144 11.50 11.73 -5.76
CA LEU A 144 12.74 12.12 -6.43
C LEU A 144 12.77 13.63 -6.72
N VAL A 145 11.70 14.17 -7.29
CA VAL A 145 11.61 15.61 -7.61
C VAL A 145 11.66 16.44 -6.34
N ARG A 146 10.87 16.08 -5.31
CA ARG A 146 10.87 16.79 -4.04
C ARG A 146 12.22 16.68 -3.34
N GLY A 147 12.81 15.50 -3.29
CA GLY A 147 14.10 15.29 -2.65
C GLY A 147 15.23 16.09 -3.30
N ALA A 148 15.20 16.25 -4.63
CA ALA A 148 16.15 17.11 -5.33
C ALA A 148 15.99 18.61 -4.99
N VAL A 149 14.79 19.04 -4.57
CA VAL A 149 14.50 20.44 -4.20
C VAL A 149 14.73 20.72 -2.72
N THR A 150 14.39 19.77 -1.84
CA THR A 150 14.36 19.97 -0.39
C THR A 150 15.45 19.20 0.36
N SER A 151 16.31 18.46 -0.36
CA SER A 151 17.31 17.54 0.22
C SER A 151 16.73 16.53 1.21
N PHE A 152 15.44 16.23 1.10
CA PHE A 152 14.77 15.24 1.95
C PHE A 152 14.22 14.12 1.08
N TYR A 153 14.80 12.94 1.25
CA TYR A 153 14.33 11.70 0.65
C TYR A 153 13.67 10.85 1.74
N PRO A 154 12.40 10.42 1.56
CA PRO A 154 11.72 9.61 2.57
C PRO A 154 12.37 8.25 2.81
N TYR A 155 13.17 7.76 1.86
CA TYR A 155 13.85 6.46 1.98
C TYR A 155 15.27 6.53 1.39
N PRO A 156 16.25 5.80 1.95
CA PRO A 156 17.64 5.85 1.50
C PRO A 156 17.83 5.44 0.03
N PHE A 157 16.97 4.55 -0.48
CA PHE A 157 17.04 4.10 -1.88
C PHE A 157 16.59 5.16 -2.90
N TYR A 158 16.04 6.28 -2.45
CA TYR A 158 15.82 7.47 -3.29
C TYR A 158 16.96 8.48 -3.20
N ASP A 159 17.83 8.36 -2.20
CA ASP A 159 18.82 9.36 -1.85
C ASP A 159 20.14 9.14 -2.62
N PRO A 160 20.52 10.04 -3.53
CA PRO A 160 21.79 9.93 -4.24
C PRO A 160 23.00 10.10 -3.32
N GLU A 161 22.90 10.82 -2.20
CA GLU A 161 24.02 10.94 -1.25
C GLU A 161 24.25 9.62 -0.51
N ALA A 162 23.17 8.94 -0.11
CA ALA A 162 23.24 7.63 0.52
C ALA A 162 23.77 6.52 -0.42
N LEU A 163 23.53 6.64 -1.73
CA LEU A 163 23.88 5.62 -2.71
C LEU A 163 25.10 5.94 -3.58
N GLY A 164 25.71 7.13 -3.45
CA GLY A 164 26.85 7.54 -4.26
C GLY A 164 26.49 8.04 -5.68
N GLY A 165 25.28 8.55 -5.87
CA GLY A 165 24.82 9.25 -7.06
C GLY A 165 23.49 8.76 -7.62
N TYR A 166 23.00 9.44 -8.68
CA TYR A 166 21.72 9.10 -9.32
C TYR A 166 21.75 7.81 -10.17
N GLY A 167 22.93 7.31 -10.54
CA GLY A 167 23.07 6.04 -11.26
C GLY A 167 22.51 4.85 -10.47
N PRO A 168 23.03 4.59 -9.25
CA PRO A 168 22.47 3.58 -8.34
C PRO A 168 20.98 3.79 -8.00
N VAL A 169 20.54 5.04 -7.78
CA VAL A 169 19.12 5.36 -7.56
C VAL A 169 18.26 4.88 -8.73
N ALA A 170 18.67 5.15 -9.98
CA ALA A 170 17.94 4.71 -11.17
C ALA A 170 17.84 3.18 -11.26
N VAL A 171 18.90 2.45 -10.87
CA VAL A 171 18.88 0.98 -10.80
C VAL A 171 17.84 0.51 -9.77
N TYR A 172 17.82 1.09 -8.56
CA TYR A 172 16.80 0.79 -7.56
C TYR A 172 15.39 1.05 -8.08
N MET A 173 15.17 2.16 -8.79
CA MET A 173 13.86 2.49 -9.35
C MET A 173 13.39 1.47 -10.37
N VAL A 174 14.28 1.00 -11.25
CA VAL A 174 13.96 -0.05 -12.23
C VAL A 174 13.63 -1.36 -11.52
N VAL A 175 14.43 -1.78 -10.54
CA VAL A 175 14.20 -3.02 -9.77
C VAL A 175 12.85 -2.97 -9.04
N LEU A 176 12.55 -1.86 -8.34
CA LEU A 176 11.29 -1.69 -7.65
C LEU A 176 10.10 -1.65 -8.61
N LEU A 177 10.23 -0.99 -9.77
CA LEU A 177 9.19 -0.97 -10.80
C LEU A 177 8.90 -2.37 -11.34
N VAL A 178 9.93 -3.16 -11.61
CA VAL A 178 9.79 -4.56 -12.07
C VAL A 178 9.11 -5.40 -10.98
N ALA A 179 9.57 -5.30 -9.74
CA ALA A 179 8.99 -6.02 -8.61
C ALA A 179 7.50 -5.66 -8.42
N LEU A 180 7.16 -4.38 -8.50
CA LEU A 180 5.78 -3.88 -8.45
C LEU A 180 4.93 -4.39 -9.63
N ALA A 181 5.47 -4.40 -10.85
CA ALA A 181 4.80 -4.92 -12.02
C ALA A 181 4.47 -6.41 -11.86
N VAL A 182 5.43 -7.21 -11.41
CA VAL A 182 5.25 -8.64 -11.11
C VAL A 182 4.22 -8.84 -10.01
N LEU A 183 4.31 -8.09 -8.91
CA LEU A 183 3.35 -8.15 -7.80
C LEU A 183 1.92 -7.83 -8.25
N SER A 184 1.75 -6.73 -8.99
CA SER A 184 0.45 -6.30 -9.50
C SER A 184 -0.16 -7.34 -10.45
N LEU A 185 0.65 -7.90 -11.36
CA LEU A 185 0.24 -9.00 -12.23
C LEU A 185 -0.15 -10.24 -11.40
N ALA A 186 0.64 -10.65 -10.42
CA ALA A 186 0.36 -11.79 -9.57
C ALA A 186 -0.99 -11.62 -8.84
N LEU A 187 -1.26 -10.45 -8.26
CA LEU A 187 -2.51 -10.15 -7.57
C LEU A 187 -3.74 -10.17 -8.50
N VAL A 188 -3.60 -9.70 -9.74
CA VAL A 188 -4.65 -9.84 -10.77
C VAL A 188 -4.85 -11.31 -11.15
N GLY A 189 -3.77 -12.08 -11.28
CA GLY A 189 -3.81 -13.52 -11.54
C GLY A 189 -4.57 -14.28 -10.46
N LEU A 190 -4.24 -14.02 -9.19
CA LEU A 190 -4.91 -14.60 -8.03
C LEU A 190 -6.41 -14.26 -8.00
N ALA A 191 -6.77 -13.00 -8.24
CA ALA A 191 -8.19 -12.60 -8.29
C ALA A 191 -8.96 -13.32 -9.40
N ARG A 192 -8.33 -13.58 -10.55
CA ARG A 192 -8.92 -14.33 -11.65
C ARG A 192 -9.11 -15.81 -11.33
N LEU A 193 -8.14 -16.44 -10.65
CA LEU A 193 -8.22 -17.83 -10.22
C LEU A 193 -9.33 -18.02 -9.18
N ALA A 194 -9.37 -17.14 -8.17
CA ALA A 194 -10.43 -17.14 -7.17
C ALA A 194 -11.81 -16.95 -7.83
N GLY A 195 -11.97 -16.00 -8.76
CA GLY A 195 -13.23 -15.78 -9.47
C GLY A 195 -13.72 -17.01 -10.26
N ARG A 196 -12.82 -17.87 -10.77
CA ARG A 196 -13.20 -19.13 -11.42
C ARG A 196 -13.74 -20.15 -10.42
N PHE A 197 -13.06 -20.31 -9.28
CA PHE A 197 -13.45 -21.25 -8.23
C PHE A 197 -14.83 -20.95 -7.65
N TRP A 198 -15.10 -19.68 -7.33
CA TRP A 198 -16.40 -19.27 -6.76
C TRP A 198 -17.55 -19.40 -7.76
N LYS A 199 -17.31 -19.18 -9.05
CA LYS A 199 -18.32 -19.37 -10.11
C LYS A 199 -18.66 -20.85 -10.34
N GLN A 200 -17.73 -21.77 -10.11
CA GLN A 200 -18.00 -23.21 -10.17
C GLN A 200 -18.86 -23.65 -8.98
N ARG A 201 -18.57 -23.16 -7.77
CA ARG A 201 -19.31 -23.54 -6.55
C ARG A 201 -20.76 -23.04 -6.53
N SER A 202 -21.09 -21.96 -7.22
CA SER A 202 -22.46 -21.45 -7.31
C SER A 202 -23.32 -22.13 -8.39
N ARG A 203 -22.76 -23.07 -9.16
CA ARG A 203 -23.45 -23.80 -10.24
C ARG A 203 -23.76 -25.26 -9.88
N ASN A 204 -23.26 -25.73 -8.75
CA ASN A 204 -23.54 -27.04 -8.15
C ASN A 204 -24.43 -26.84 -6.92
#